data_AF-A0A3D5DV80-F1
#
_entry.id   AF-A0A3D5DV80-F1
#
_cell.length_a   1.000
_cell.length_b   1.000
_cell.length_c   1.000
_cell.angle_alpha   90.00
_cell.angle_beta   90.00
_cell.angle_gamma   90.00
#
_symmetry.space_group_name_H-M   'P 1'
#
loop_
_entity.id
_entity.type
_entity.pdbx_description
1 polymer ?
#
loop_
_entity_poly.entity_id
_entity_poly.type
_entity_poly.pdbx_seq_one_letter_code
_entity_poly.pdbx_strand_id
1 'polypeptide(L)'
;MEVGTVITVLTVDAALQRVCAIFGEQADRGVITPTERDLLIDGAILLAIHVDDLSQDGRAGPYSGWPEGPLPEQAGRHERHAVAAAA
;
A
#
# COMPACT_ATOMS: atom_id res chain seq x y z
N MET A 1 27.62 19.21 -0.07
CA MET A 1 27.33 18.17 -1.07
C MET A 1 25.84 17.92 -0.97
N GLU A 2 25.07 18.35 -1.98
CA GLU A 2 23.61 18.17 -1.96
C GLU A 2 23.29 16.78 -2.52
N VAL A 3 22.67 15.92 -1.70
CA VAL A 3 22.16 14.62 -2.15
C VAL A 3 20.78 14.87 -2.73
N GLY A 4 20.74 15.16 -4.04
CA GLY A 4 19.48 15.25 -4.77
C GLY A 4 18.83 13.86 -4.81
N THR A 5 17.72 13.68 -4.11
CA THR A 5 16.91 12.45 -4.19
C THR A 5 16.31 12.37 -5.60
N VAL A 6 16.85 11.50 -6.44
CA VAL A 6 16.30 11.22 -7.77
C VAL A 6 15.03 10.38 -7.58
N ILE A 7 13.87 11.04 -7.59
CA ILE A 7 12.57 10.35 -7.59
C ILE A 7 12.35 9.80 -8.99
N THR A 8 12.54 8.48 -9.15
CA THR A 8 12.24 7.79 -10.40
C THR A 8 10.77 7.40 -10.38
N VAL A 9 9.94 8.05 -11.21
CA VAL A 9 8.55 7.62 -11.42
C VAL A 9 8.58 6.39 -12.30
N LEU A 10 8.42 5.21 -11.70
CA LEU A 10 8.32 3.95 -12.41
C LEU A 10 6.85 3.68 -12.72
N THR A 11 6.57 3.17 -13.93
CA THR A 11 5.29 2.51 -14.18
C THR A 11 5.20 1.27 -13.29
N VAL A 12 3.97 0.82 -12.99
CA VAL A 12 3.75 -0.39 -12.20
C VAL A 12 4.49 -1.59 -12.81
N ASP A 13 4.46 -1.73 -14.14
CA ASP A 13 5.20 -2.76 -14.87
C ASP A 13 6.73 -2.66 -14.68
N ALA A 14 7.31 -1.45 -14.79
CA ALA A 14 8.75 -1.26 -14.58
C ALA A 14 9.18 -1.54 -13.13
N ALA A 15 8.34 -1.20 -12.16
CA ALA A 15 8.56 -1.54 -10.76
C ALA A 15 8.51 -3.06 -10.53
N LEU A 16 7.52 -3.74 -11.12
CA LEU A 16 7.37 -5.19 -11.05
C LEU A 16 8.59 -5.90 -11.64
N GLN A 17 9.03 -5.53 -12.84
CA GLN A 17 10.21 -6.12 -13.48
C GLN A 17 11.46 -5.99 -12.59
N ARG A 18 11.67 -4.81 -11.99
CA ARG A 18 12.81 -4.57 -11.11
C ARG A 18 12.75 -5.42 -9.84
N VAL A 19 11.57 -5.54 -9.23
CA VAL A 19 11.37 -6.35 -8.02
C VAL A 19 11.59 -7.84 -8.33
N CYS A 20 11.06 -8.35 -9.43
CA CYS A 20 11.31 -9.73 -9.87
C CYS A 20 12.79 -10.01 -10.12
N ALA A 21 13.52 -9.06 -10.74
CA ALA A 21 14.96 -9.18 -10.93
C ALA A 21 15.71 -9.26 -9.59
N ILE A 22 15.33 -8.46 -8.59
CA ILE A 22 15.91 -8.52 -7.24
C ILE A 22 15.69 -9.90 -6.62
N PHE A 23 14.49 -10.47 -6.71
CA PHE A 23 14.22 -11.80 -6.18
C PHE A 23 15.03 -12.87 -6.90
N GLY A 24 15.19 -12.77 -8.22
CA GLY A 24 16.09 -13.61 -9.00
C GLY A 24 17.52 -13.58 -8.46
N GLU A 25 18.09 -12.38 -8.29
CA GLU A 25 19.43 -12.22 -7.74
C GLU A 25 19.56 -12.76 -6.31
N GLN A 26 18.53 -12.61 -5.47
CA GLN A 26 18.54 -13.15 -4.11
C GLN A 26 18.52 -14.67 -4.09
N ALA A 27 17.76 -15.29 -5.00
CA ALA A 27 17.73 -16.74 -5.16
C ALA A 27 19.06 -17.28 -5.70
N ASP A 28 19.66 -16.60 -6.69
CA ASP A 28 20.97 -16.97 -7.26
C ASP A 28 22.09 -16.90 -6.21
N ARG A 29 21.97 -15.96 -5.26
CA ARG A 29 22.87 -15.84 -4.10
C ARG A 29 22.55 -16.80 -2.97
N GLY A 30 21.47 -17.58 -3.07
CA GLY A 30 21.01 -18.51 -2.04
C GLY A 30 20.44 -17.84 -0.78
N VAL A 31 20.10 -16.55 -0.86
CA VAL A 31 19.48 -15.79 0.25
C VAL A 31 18.03 -16.22 0.47
N ILE A 32 17.35 -16.58 -0.61
CA ILE A 32 16.01 -17.17 -0.60
C ILE A 32 16.01 -18.47 -1.41
N THR A 33 15.14 -19.39 -1.05
CA THR A 33 14.94 -20.64 -1.79
C THR A 33 14.22 -20.39 -3.12
N PRO A 34 14.32 -21.32 -4.09
CA PRO A 34 13.54 -21.21 -5.34
C PRO A 34 12.03 -21.11 -5.09
N THR A 35 11.49 -21.85 -4.12
CA THR A 35 10.08 -21.80 -3.77
C THR A 35 9.66 -20.46 -3.17
N GLU A 36 10.48 -19.88 -2.29
CA GLU A 36 10.23 -18.54 -1.75
C GLU A 36 10.29 -17.47 -2.85
N ARG A 37 11.24 -17.57 -3.78
CA ARG A 37 11.32 -16.69 -4.95
C ARG A 37 10.02 -16.73 -5.76
N ASP A 38 9.53 -17.93 -6.07
CA ASP A 38 8.33 -18.09 -6.89
C ASP A 38 7.10 -17.49 -6.18
N LEU A 39 6.95 -17.73 -4.86
CA LEU A 39 5.88 -17.12 -4.05
C LEU A 39 5.97 -15.58 -4.01
N LEU A 40 7.19 -15.04 -3.89
CA LEU A 40 7.41 -13.60 -3.89
C LEU A 40 7.09 -12.96 -5.25
N ILE A 41 7.40 -13.65 -6.35
CA ILE A 41 7.03 -13.21 -7.70
C ILE A 41 5.52 -13.20 -7.86
N ASP A 42 4.82 -14.26 -7.46
CA ASP A 42 3.36 -14.32 -7.50
C ASP A 42 2.72 -13.18 -6.68
N GLY A 43 3.23 -12.94 -5.47
CA GLY A 43 2.80 -11.84 -4.62
C GLY A 43 3.04 -10.47 -5.24
N ALA A 44 4.19 -10.26 -5.89
CA ALA A 44 4.50 -9.00 -6.57
C ALA A 44 3.58 -8.76 -7.77
N ILE A 45 3.23 -9.80 -8.53
CA ILE A 45 2.27 -9.71 -9.64
C ILE A 45 0.89 -9.30 -9.13
N LEU A 46 0.40 -9.95 -8.06
CA LEU A 46 -0.90 -9.61 -7.47
C LEU A 46 -0.93 -8.17 -6.95
N LEU A 47 0.15 -7.73 -6.29
CA LEU A 47 0.27 -6.36 -5.82
C LEU A 47 0.30 -5.36 -6.99
N ALA A 48 1.03 -5.67 -8.06
CA ALA A 48 1.09 -4.84 -9.26
C ALA A 48 -0.29 -4.68 -9.90
N ILE A 49 -1.06 -5.77 -10.05
CA ILE A 49 -2.44 -5.71 -10.55
C ILE A 49 -3.30 -4.79 -9.66
N HIS A 50 -3.20 -4.93 -8.34
CA HIS A 50 -3.99 -4.11 -7.42
C HIS A 50 -3.61 -2.63 -7.47
N VAL A 51 -2.31 -2.32 -7.56
CA VAL A 51 -1.83 -0.93 -7.69
C VAL A 51 -2.23 -0.33 -9.03
N ASP A 52 -2.19 -1.11 -10.12
CA ASP A 52 -2.63 -0.64 -11.42
C ASP A 52 -4.14 -0.31 -11.41
N ASP A 53 -4.97 -1.20 -10.86
CA ASP A 53 -6.41 -0.99 -10.67
C ASP A 53 -6.72 0.30 -9.89
N LEU A 54 -6.08 0.47 -8.72
CA LEU A 54 -6.20 1.71 -7.92
C LEU A 54 -5.75 2.96 -8.69
N SER A 55 -4.73 2.84 -9.55
CA SER A 55 -4.26 3.95 -10.37
C SER A 55 -5.25 4.32 -11.48
N GLN A 56 -5.98 3.35 -12.03
CA GLN A 56 -7.05 3.58 -12.99
C GLN A 56 -8.28 4.21 -12.31
N ASP A 57 -8.66 3.74 -11.12
CA ASP A 57 -9.73 4.33 -10.32
C ASP A 57 -9.45 5.78 -9.95
N GLY A 58 -8.21 6.10 -9.57
CA GLY A 58 -7.77 7.48 -9.31
C GLY A 58 -7.75 8.36 -10.57
N ARG A 59 -7.56 7.77 -11.75
CA ARG A 59 -7.54 8.47 -13.05
C ARG A 59 -8.94 8.69 -13.63
N ALA A 60 -9.92 7.88 -13.24
CA ALA A 60 -11.32 8.03 -13.63
C ALA A 60 -11.99 9.29 -13.07
N GLY A 61 -11.27 10.10 -12.26
CA GLY A 61 -11.86 11.19 -11.49
C GLY A 61 -12.63 10.63 -10.29
N PRO A 62 -13.04 11.48 -9.32
CA PRO A 62 -13.88 10.98 -8.24
C PRO A 62 -15.12 10.38 -8.90
N TYR A 63 -15.36 9.09 -8.66
CA TYR A 63 -16.71 8.57 -8.73
C TYR A 63 -17.61 9.62 -8.06
N SER A 64 -18.58 10.12 -8.82
CA SER A 64 -19.69 10.97 -8.37
C SER A 64 -20.62 10.18 -7.44
N GLY A 65 -20.03 9.58 -6.42
CA GLY A 65 -20.59 8.56 -5.55
C GLY A 65 -19.86 8.54 -4.20
N TRP A 66 -19.34 9.69 -3.75
CA TRP A 66 -19.46 9.95 -2.33
C TRP A 66 -20.95 9.91 -2.03
N PRO A 67 -21.45 9.05 -1.12
CA PRO A 67 -22.76 9.30 -0.60
C PRO A 67 -22.64 10.64 0.12
N GLU A 68 -23.21 11.70 -0.46
CA GLU A 68 -23.77 12.80 0.31
C GLU A 68 -24.94 12.24 1.16
N GLY A 69 -24.61 11.30 2.03
CA GLY A 69 -25.38 11.02 3.23
C GLY A 69 -25.04 12.13 4.23
N PRO A 70 -26.02 12.60 5.02
CA PRO A 70 -25.75 13.63 6.00
C PRO A 70 -24.56 13.21 6.87
N LEU A 71 -23.59 14.12 7.01
CA LEU A 71 -22.51 14.01 7.99
C LEU A 71 -23.09 13.48 9.30
N PRO A 72 -22.59 12.36 9.86
CA PRO A 72 -23.02 11.95 11.18
C PRO A 72 -22.75 13.10 12.14
N GLU A 73 -23.81 13.47 12.85
CA GLU A 73 -23.85 14.55 13.83
C GLU A 73 -22.63 14.46 14.75
N GLN A 74 -21.88 15.55 14.83
CA GLN A 74 -20.70 15.64 15.67
C GLN A 74 -21.02 15.29 17.13
N ALA A 75 -20.17 14.41 17.67
CA ALA A 75 -19.72 14.43 19.05
C ALA A 75 -20.79 14.27 20.15
N GLY A 76 -21.15 13.01 20.39
CA GLY A 76 -21.45 12.55 21.74
C GLY A 76 -20.22 12.74 22.64
N ARG A 77 -20.17 13.89 23.31
CA ARG A 77 -19.34 14.24 24.46
C ARG A 77 -18.91 13.00 25.26
N HIS A 78 -17.63 12.62 25.20
CA HIS A 78 -17.03 11.73 26.19
C HIS A 78 -17.04 12.44 27.54
N GLU A 79 -18.09 12.26 28.32
CA GLU A 79 -18.08 12.56 29.73
C GLU A 79 -17.10 11.61 30.41
N ARG A 80 -15.97 12.16 30.85
CA ARG A 80 -15.05 11.48 31.75
C ARG A 80 -15.79 11.26 33.06
N HIS A 81 -16.33 10.07 33.26
CA HIS A 81 -16.79 9.69 34.59
C HIS A 81 -15.55 9.45 35.44
N ALA A 82 -15.31 10.39 36.37
CA ALA A 82 -14.29 10.25 37.38
C ALA A 82 -14.56 8.98 38.19
N VAL A 83 -13.55 8.11 38.28
CA VAL A 83 -13.48 7.02 39.25
C VAL A 83 -13.53 7.64 40.65
N ALA A 84 -14.63 7.45 41.36
CA ALA A 84 -14.69 7.67 42.79
C ALA A 84 -14.33 6.35 43.49
N ALA A 85 -13.17 6.35 44.13
CA ALA A 85 -12.78 5.35 45.11
C ALA A 85 -13.49 5.63 46.45
N ALA A 86 -14.04 4.58 47.08
CA ALA A 86 -14.29 4.48 48.52
C ALA A 86 -14.61 2.99 48.79
N ALA A 87 -13.69 2.23 49.39
CA ALA A 87 -13.40 2.11 50.84
C ALA A 87 -14.13 0.88 51.41
#